data_AF-A0A1F5N8A2-F1
#
_entry.id   AF-A0A1F5N8A2-F1
#
_cell.length_a   1.000
_cell.length_b   1.000
_cell.length_c   1.000
_cell.angle_alpha   90.00
_cell.angle_beta   90.00
_cell.angle_gamma   90.00
#
_symmetry.space_group_name_H-M   'P 1'
#
loop_
_entity.id
_entity.type
_entity.pdbx_description
1 polymer ?
#
loop_
_entity_poly.entity_id
_entity_poly.type
_entity_poly.pdbx_seq_one_letter_code
_entity_poly.pdbx_strand_id
1 'polypeptide(L)'
;MKYIPLDKSWIIRMGILDLIYGYPDILEFLAAQLILSDDLVALKRACVVWLRYSKFSFRWFLLGIVWPKARTINVGESGTLYRFLQFAIWMLGLKLRLKASGTLKKRKLSRDPAIVYLSQTALLNFPGEPTSQWASAAVLLGDKERLVDAPFKLKLTYEGVDHWYARRRKKLCWEPRYDETIRAQASAFRELLIGKRPNFTPLQPEDYCFARVFDYITRSEAEYRWPSLAGHESNRFEEVEKALGWAKAGLTVTSKDHRVVQAIVMWGAVHHVDVKVQYPHVVSKSWPEFPQFMQEYASHVSFA
;
A
#
# COMPACT_ATOMS: atom_id res chain seq x y z
N MET A 1 8.64 -19.00 4.02
CA MET A 1 8.50 -18.71 2.58
C MET A 1 9.48 -17.61 2.24
N LYS A 2 10.54 -17.92 1.48
CA LYS A 2 11.72 -17.07 1.28
C LYS A 2 11.44 -15.76 0.55
N TYR A 3 10.45 -15.74 -0.34
CA TYR A 3 10.22 -14.63 -1.28
C TYR A 3 9.09 -13.67 -0.87
N ILE A 4 8.50 -13.83 0.31
CA ILE A 4 7.40 -12.94 0.73
C ILE A 4 8.00 -11.60 1.15
N PRO A 5 7.58 -10.48 0.53
CA PRO A 5 8.13 -9.17 0.87
C PRO A 5 7.63 -8.71 2.24
N LEU A 6 8.32 -7.71 2.81
CA LEU A 6 7.82 -7.02 4.00
C LEU A 6 6.58 -6.19 3.67
N ASP A 7 5.66 -6.08 4.65
CA ASP A 7 4.42 -5.33 4.53
C ASP A 7 4.71 -3.84 4.39
N LYS A 8 4.62 -3.37 3.16
CA LYS A 8 4.77 -1.95 2.79
C LYS A 8 3.80 -1.05 3.54
N SER A 9 2.55 -1.48 3.73
CA SER A 9 1.52 -0.70 4.42
C SER A 9 1.83 -0.55 5.91
N TRP A 10 2.43 -1.57 6.51
CA TRP A 10 2.96 -1.55 7.88
C TRP A 10 4.13 -0.58 8.01
N ILE A 11 5.14 -0.72 7.15
CA ILE A 11 6.35 0.11 7.18
C ILE A 11 5.99 1.60 7.02
N ILE A 12 5.07 1.94 6.10
CA ILE A 12 4.62 3.33 5.92
C ILE A 12 3.96 3.88 7.20
N ARG A 13 3.11 3.10 7.88
CA ARG A 13 2.48 3.53 9.14
C ARG A 13 3.51 3.74 10.24
N MET A 14 4.43 2.80 10.40
CA MET A 14 5.51 2.90 11.38
C MET A 14 6.38 4.13 11.09
N GLY A 15 6.68 4.36 9.81
CA GLY A 15 7.42 5.52 9.36
C GLY A 15 6.72 6.84 9.66
N ILE A 16 5.41 6.93 9.43
CA ILE A 16 4.64 8.12 9.79
C ILE A 16 4.65 8.36 11.30
N LEU A 17 4.49 7.32 12.12
CA LEU A 17 4.58 7.45 13.58
C LEU A 17 5.97 7.93 14.01
N ASP A 18 7.03 7.31 13.52
CA ASP A 18 8.39 7.77 13.80
C ASP A 18 8.61 9.23 13.39
N LEU A 19 8.09 9.66 12.24
CA LEU A 19 8.19 11.04 11.79
C LEU A 19 7.42 12.04 12.67
N ILE A 20 6.21 11.69 13.08
CA ILE A 20 5.37 12.54 13.93
C ILE A 20 5.99 12.69 15.32
N TYR A 21 6.49 11.58 15.89
CA TYR A 21 7.03 11.54 17.25
C TYR A 21 8.55 11.75 17.32
N GLY A 22 9.21 12.00 16.19
CA GLY A 22 10.63 12.40 16.14
C GLY A 22 11.66 11.28 16.31
N TYR A 23 11.30 10.03 16.02
CA TYR A 23 12.21 8.89 16.09
C TYR A 23 12.96 8.66 14.76
N PRO A 24 14.24 8.24 14.80
CA PRO A 24 15.04 7.99 13.60
C PRO A 24 14.84 6.60 12.99
N ASP A 25 14.17 5.67 13.68
CA ASP A 25 14.20 4.23 13.38
C ASP A 25 13.79 3.90 11.94
N ILE A 26 12.74 4.54 11.40
CA ILE A 26 12.36 4.33 10.01
C ILE A 26 13.48 4.69 9.01
N LEU A 27 14.24 5.74 9.28
CA LEU A 27 15.31 6.16 8.40
C LEU A 27 16.46 5.15 8.43
N GLU A 28 16.79 4.64 9.61
CA GLU A 28 17.80 3.59 9.81
C GLU A 28 17.35 2.29 9.14
N PHE A 29 16.10 1.88 9.36
CA PHE A 29 15.49 0.71 8.73
C PHE A 29 15.55 0.78 7.20
N LEU A 30 15.12 1.90 6.60
CA LEU A 30 15.14 2.12 5.15
C LEU A 30 16.55 2.32 4.57
N ALA A 31 17.54 2.67 5.40
CA ALA A 31 18.94 2.72 4.99
C ALA A 31 19.57 1.33 4.88
N ALA A 32 19.13 0.39 5.72
CA ALA A 32 19.62 -0.99 5.75
C ALA A 32 19.02 -1.89 4.65
N GLN A 33 17.93 -1.50 3.99
CA GLN A 33 17.30 -2.31 2.95
C GLN A 33 18.06 -2.20 1.62
N LEU A 34 18.38 -3.35 1.01
CA LEU A 34 18.99 -3.41 -0.33
C LEU A 34 17.98 -3.07 -1.45
N ILE A 35 16.75 -3.58 -1.32
CA ILE A 35 15.69 -3.42 -2.32
C ILE A 35 14.50 -2.75 -1.64
N LEU A 36 14.04 -1.64 -2.23
CA LEU A 36 12.88 -0.88 -1.76
C LEU A 36 11.87 -0.74 -2.90
N SER A 37 10.58 -0.92 -2.60
CA SER A 37 9.52 -0.55 -3.54
C SER A 37 9.45 0.98 -3.70
N ASP A 38 8.87 1.46 -4.80
CA ASP A 38 8.71 2.90 -5.08
C ASP A 38 8.14 3.72 -3.92
N ASP A 39 7.12 3.20 -3.22
CA ASP A 39 6.53 3.90 -2.08
C ASP A 39 7.50 4.03 -0.89
N LEU A 40 8.36 3.03 -0.66
CA LEU A 40 9.34 3.06 0.42
C LEU A 40 10.53 3.95 0.07
N VAL A 41 10.89 4.03 -1.21
CA VAL A 41 11.83 5.05 -1.73
C VAL A 41 11.26 6.45 -1.50
N ALA A 42 9.97 6.66 -1.81
CA ALA A 42 9.29 7.93 -1.56
C ALA A 42 9.23 8.26 -0.05
N LEU A 43 8.93 7.27 0.80
CA LEU A 43 8.95 7.42 2.26
C LEU A 43 10.34 7.82 2.77
N LYS A 44 11.40 7.16 2.31
CA LYS A 44 12.79 7.50 2.69
C LYS A 44 13.11 8.96 2.38
N ARG A 45 12.76 9.44 1.18
CA ARG A 45 12.93 10.85 0.77
C ARG A 45 12.10 11.80 1.63
N ALA A 46 10.85 11.44 1.92
CA ALA A 46 9.98 12.23 2.78
C ALA A 46 10.54 12.35 4.20
N CYS A 47 11.06 11.26 4.77
CA CYS A 47 11.65 11.25 6.11
C CYS A 47 12.82 12.24 6.21
N VAL A 48 13.72 12.24 5.23
CA VAL A 48 14.87 13.16 5.20
C VAL A 48 14.42 14.62 5.18
N VAL A 49 13.43 14.97 4.35
CA VAL A 49 12.94 16.35 4.26
C VAL A 49 12.20 16.76 5.55
N TRP A 50 11.36 15.88 6.09
CA TRP A 50 10.57 16.12 7.30
C TRP A 50 11.45 16.31 8.53
N LEU A 51 12.43 15.42 8.77
CA LEU A 51 13.34 15.51 9.91
C LEU A 51 14.22 16.76 9.84
N ARG A 52 14.66 17.14 8.62
CA ARG A 52 15.34 18.43 8.44
C ARG A 52 14.40 19.58 8.75
N TYR A 53 13.14 19.53 8.32
CA TYR A 53 12.17 20.60 8.61
C TYR A 53 11.97 20.75 10.13
N SER A 54 11.62 19.68 10.84
CA SER A 54 11.31 19.68 12.29
C SER A 54 12.50 20.08 13.18
N LYS A 55 13.72 19.60 12.91
CA LYS A 55 14.92 20.00 13.68
C LYS A 55 15.24 21.48 13.52
N PHE A 56 15.05 22.03 12.32
CA PHE A 56 15.23 23.46 12.09
C PHE A 56 14.07 24.27 12.69
N SER A 57 12.81 23.80 12.59
CA SER A 57 11.63 24.46 13.17
C SER A 57 11.85 24.88 14.62
N PHE A 58 12.29 23.93 15.44
CA PHE A 58 12.40 24.12 16.88
C PHE A 58 13.48 25.14 17.23
N ARG A 59 14.63 25.07 16.55
CA ARG A 59 15.76 25.98 16.76
C ARG A 59 15.50 27.41 16.29
N TRP A 60 14.79 27.60 15.17
CA TRP A 60 14.45 28.94 14.67
C TRP A 60 13.25 29.56 15.38
N PHE A 61 12.30 28.75 15.86
CA PHE A 61 11.22 29.21 16.75
C PHE A 61 11.78 29.85 18.03
N LEU A 62 12.77 29.20 18.65
CA LEU A 62 13.47 29.73 19.82
C LEU A 62 14.24 31.04 19.55
N LEU A 63 14.56 31.34 18.30
CA LEU A 63 15.34 32.52 17.90
C LEU A 63 14.48 33.64 17.28
N GLY A 64 13.16 33.46 17.16
CA GLY A 64 12.26 34.47 16.58
C GLY A 64 12.47 34.74 15.08
N ILE A 65 13.17 33.86 14.36
CA ILE A 65 13.57 34.11 12.97
C ILE A 65 12.54 33.52 12.00
N VAL A 66 12.13 34.34 11.03
CA VAL A 66 11.15 34.00 10.01
C VAL A 66 11.62 32.80 9.19
N TRP A 67 10.71 31.84 9.06
CA TRP A 67 10.90 30.59 8.34
C TRP A 67 11.38 30.76 6.89
N PRO A 68 12.37 29.98 6.41
CA PRO A 68 12.69 29.92 4.99
C PRO A 68 11.51 29.32 4.19
N LYS A 69 11.49 29.63 2.88
CA LYS A 69 10.52 29.16 1.87
C LYS A 69 9.97 27.75 2.14
N ALA A 70 8.66 27.58 1.91
CA ALA A 70 7.97 26.29 2.00
C ALA A 70 8.78 25.17 1.33
N ARG A 71 9.06 24.10 2.07
CA ARG A 71 9.79 22.95 1.54
C ARG A 71 8.83 21.96 0.88
N THR A 72 9.29 21.36 -0.20
CA THR A 72 8.50 20.41 -0.98
C THR A 72 8.96 18.98 -0.71
N ILE A 73 8.03 18.11 -0.33
CA ILE A 73 8.23 16.67 -0.21
C ILE A 73 7.72 16.01 -1.49
N ASN A 74 8.58 15.27 -2.20
CA ASN A 74 8.17 14.48 -3.35
C ASN A 74 7.68 13.10 -2.88
N VAL A 75 6.38 12.85 -3.03
CA VAL A 75 5.75 11.58 -2.63
C VAL A 75 5.57 10.60 -3.80
N GLY A 76 6.08 10.94 -4.99
CA GLY A 76 5.99 10.07 -6.16
C GLY A 76 4.54 9.77 -6.55
N GLU A 77 4.24 8.49 -6.77
CA GLU A 77 2.88 7.99 -7.06
C GLU A 77 2.15 7.46 -5.81
N SER A 78 2.75 7.60 -4.63
CA SER A 78 2.24 6.98 -3.40
C SER A 78 1.02 7.72 -2.83
N GLY A 79 -0.17 7.21 -3.13
CA GLY A 79 -1.43 7.75 -2.58
C GLY A 79 -1.49 7.67 -1.06
N THR A 80 -1.01 6.56 -0.48
CA THR A 80 -0.98 6.36 0.98
C THR A 80 -0.08 7.38 1.66
N LEU A 81 1.15 7.53 1.17
CA LEU A 81 2.09 8.50 1.74
C LEU A 81 1.60 9.93 1.58
N TYR A 82 1.01 10.27 0.42
CA TYR A 82 0.41 11.59 0.19
C TYR A 82 -0.62 11.90 1.28
N ARG A 83 -1.63 11.05 1.45
CA ARG A 83 -2.76 11.33 2.37
C ARG A 83 -2.29 11.41 3.82
N PHE A 84 -1.41 10.50 4.25
CA PHE A 84 -0.89 10.51 5.61
C PHE A 84 -0.08 11.78 5.91
N LEU A 85 0.85 12.16 5.02
CA LEU A 85 1.64 13.38 5.20
C LEU A 85 0.79 14.64 5.05
N GLN A 86 -0.16 14.67 4.11
CA GLN A 86 -1.01 15.84 3.89
C GLN A 86 -1.88 16.13 5.11
N PHE A 87 -2.47 15.08 5.68
CA PHE A 87 -3.25 15.19 6.91
C PHE A 87 -2.37 15.65 8.07
N ALA A 88 -1.17 15.09 8.24
CA ALA A 88 -0.22 15.52 9.26
C ALA A 88 0.21 16.98 9.08
N ILE A 89 0.47 17.42 7.85
CA ILE A 89 0.81 18.81 7.52
C ILE A 89 -0.32 19.76 7.92
N TRP A 90 -1.57 19.43 7.60
CA TRP A 90 -2.73 20.23 7.98
C TRP A 90 -2.95 20.27 9.48
N MET A 91 -2.94 19.10 10.14
CA MET A 91 -3.20 18.98 11.57
C MET A 91 -2.12 19.65 12.43
N LEU A 92 -0.85 19.59 12.00
CA LEU A 92 0.28 20.20 12.71
C LEU A 92 0.59 21.63 12.24
N GLY A 93 -0.17 22.19 11.29
CA GLY A 93 0.03 23.55 10.78
C GLY A 93 1.38 23.77 10.07
N LEU A 94 1.95 22.74 9.46
CA LEU A 94 3.30 22.80 8.87
C LEU A 94 3.29 23.53 7.52
N LYS A 95 4.31 24.35 7.26
CA LYS A 95 4.50 25.02 5.95
C LYS A 95 5.27 24.12 4.98
N LEU A 96 4.75 22.92 4.75
CA LEU A 96 5.25 21.93 3.81
C LEU A 96 4.29 21.77 2.63
N ARG A 97 4.82 21.45 1.45
CA ARG A 97 4.03 21.14 0.25
C ARG A 97 4.35 19.75 -0.24
N LEU A 98 3.36 19.03 -0.75
CA LEU A 98 3.57 17.72 -1.36
C LEU A 98 3.62 17.86 -2.89
N LYS A 99 4.54 17.13 -3.53
CA LYS A 99 4.64 17.00 -4.98
C LYS A 99 4.31 15.57 -5.38
N ALA A 100 3.20 15.40 -6.08
CA ALA A 100 2.79 14.16 -6.71
C ALA A 100 3.38 14.00 -8.12
N SER A 101 3.55 12.76 -8.56
CA SER A 101 4.04 12.35 -9.88
C SER A 101 3.10 11.32 -10.52
N GLY A 102 3.26 11.09 -11.82
CA GLY A 102 2.57 10.02 -12.56
C GLY A 102 1.06 9.96 -12.38
N THR A 103 0.53 8.77 -12.09
CA THR A 103 -0.93 8.53 -11.96
C THR A 103 -1.55 9.32 -10.81
N LEU A 104 -0.79 9.57 -9.73
CA LEU A 104 -1.28 10.29 -8.55
C LEU A 104 -1.69 11.73 -8.87
N LYS A 105 -1.09 12.38 -9.88
CA LYS A 105 -1.49 13.73 -10.31
C LYS A 105 -2.94 13.81 -10.82
N LYS A 106 -3.47 12.69 -11.33
CA LYS A 106 -4.82 12.61 -11.89
C LYS A 106 -5.85 12.09 -10.88
N ARG A 107 -5.41 11.58 -9.72
CA ARG A 107 -6.31 11.09 -8.67
C ARG A 107 -7.06 12.26 -8.04
N LYS A 108 -8.34 12.04 -7.76
CA LYS A 108 -9.14 12.96 -6.93
C LYS A 108 -8.64 12.82 -5.50
N LEU A 109 -7.90 13.81 -5.03
CA LEU A 109 -7.40 13.93 -3.66
C LEU A 109 -8.05 15.16 -3.03
N SER A 110 -8.54 15.04 -1.79
CA SER A 110 -9.05 16.20 -1.05
C SER A 110 -8.01 17.33 -0.98
N ARG A 111 -8.50 18.57 -1.05
CA ARG A 111 -7.71 19.81 -0.84
C ARG A 111 -8.21 20.60 0.37
N ASP A 112 -9.23 20.09 1.04
CA ASP A 112 -9.85 20.76 2.18
C ASP A 112 -9.10 20.39 3.47
N PRO A 113 -8.41 21.35 4.12
CA PRO A 113 -7.75 21.08 5.39
C PRO A 113 -8.74 20.82 6.53
N ALA A 114 -10.01 21.20 6.40
CA ALA A 114 -11.01 21.00 7.46
C ALA A 114 -11.31 19.52 7.71
N ILE A 115 -10.90 18.60 6.82
CA ILE A 115 -11.07 17.17 7.03
C ILE A 115 -10.37 16.66 8.30
N VAL A 116 -9.36 17.38 8.82
CA VAL A 116 -8.65 16.99 10.05
C VAL A 116 -9.55 17.01 11.30
N TYR A 117 -10.71 17.66 11.22
CA TYR A 117 -11.68 17.74 12.32
C TYR A 117 -12.84 16.74 12.18
N LEU A 118 -12.86 15.92 11.12
CA LEU A 118 -13.89 14.92 10.91
C LEU A 118 -13.63 13.65 11.74
N SER A 119 -14.70 12.99 12.18
CA SER A 119 -14.61 11.67 12.83
C SER A 119 -14.16 10.58 11.86
N GLN A 120 -13.74 9.41 12.38
CA GLN A 120 -13.33 8.31 11.50
C GLN A 120 -14.47 7.88 10.58
N THR A 121 -15.70 7.80 11.10
CA THR A 121 -16.89 7.46 10.30
C THR A 121 -17.13 8.48 9.17
N ALA A 122 -16.97 9.78 9.44
CA ALA A 122 -17.10 10.81 8.41
C ALA A 122 -15.96 10.74 7.38
N LEU A 123 -14.72 10.45 7.81
CA LEU A 123 -13.57 10.28 6.94
C LEU A 123 -13.68 9.05 6.03
N LEU A 124 -14.28 7.96 6.52
CA LEU A 124 -14.56 6.76 5.72
C LEU A 124 -15.58 7.01 4.62
N ASN A 125 -16.54 7.90 4.88
CA ASN A 125 -17.63 8.25 3.95
C ASN A 125 -17.37 9.58 3.22
N PHE A 126 -16.11 10.05 3.20
CA PHE A 126 -15.78 11.35 2.64
C PHE A 126 -16.13 11.43 1.14
N PRO A 127 -16.95 12.41 0.70
CA PRO A 127 -17.46 12.45 -0.66
C PRO A 127 -16.37 12.51 -1.73
N GLY A 128 -16.56 11.76 -2.81
CA GLY A 128 -15.69 11.78 -3.99
C GLY A 128 -14.38 11.01 -3.85
N GLU A 129 -14.08 10.45 -2.67
CA GLU A 129 -12.86 9.67 -2.42
C GLU A 129 -13.09 8.59 -1.35
N PRO A 130 -13.83 7.50 -1.65
CA PRO A 130 -14.08 6.43 -0.69
C PRO A 130 -12.77 5.70 -0.36
N THR A 131 -12.13 6.09 0.74
CA THR A 131 -10.83 5.54 1.16
C THR A 131 -10.69 5.53 2.68
N SER A 132 -10.14 4.44 3.21
CA SER A 132 -9.81 4.32 4.63
C SER A 132 -8.53 5.05 5.04
N GLN A 133 -7.83 5.66 4.07
CA GLN A 133 -6.53 6.29 4.31
C GLN A 133 -6.64 7.60 5.09
N TRP A 134 -7.71 8.39 4.92
CA TRP A 134 -7.90 9.60 5.72
C TRP A 134 -8.20 9.26 7.19
N ALA A 135 -9.11 8.32 7.45
CA ALA A 135 -9.37 7.81 8.80
C ALA A 135 -8.11 7.19 9.43
N SER A 136 -7.31 6.47 8.64
CA SER A 136 -6.02 5.94 9.11
C SER A 136 -5.03 7.07 9.48
N ALA A 137 -5.01 8.17 8.74
CA ALA A 137 -4.15 9.30 9.05
C ALA A 137 -4.53 9.95 10.39
N ALA A 138 -5.83 10.13 10.65
CA ALA A 138 -6.34 10.63 11.93
C ALA A 138 -5.85 9.79 13.11
N VAL A 139 -5.95 8.46 13.00
CA VAL A 139 -5.47 7.51 14.01
C VAL A 139 -3.96 7.63 14.25
N LEU A 140 -3.16 7.73 13.19
CA LEU A 140 -1.69 7.90 13.31
C LEU A 140 -1.31 9.21 14.03
N LEU A 141 -2.18 10.23 13.98
CA LEU A 141 -1.99 11.53 14.64
C LEU A 141 -2.68 11.64 16.00
N GLY A 142 -3.19 10.53 16.55
CA GLY A 142 -3.65 10.47 17.93
C GLY A 142 -5.15 10.31 18.12
N ASP A 143 -5.94 10.14 17.05
CA ASP A 143 -7.33 9.73 17.19
C ASP A 143 -7.42 8.32 17.84
N LYS A 144 -8.11 8.28 18.99
CA LYS A 144 -8.26 7.09 19.83
C LYS A 144 -9.54 6.31 19.55
N GLU A 145 -10.46 6.83 18.73
CA GLU A 145 -11.67 6.10 18.34
C GLU A 145 -11.29 4.75 17.68
N ARG A 146 -12.08 3.72 17.96
CA ARG A 146 -11.93 2.38 17.39
C ARG A 146 -13.30 1.91 16.92
N LEU A 147 -13.49 1.84 15.60
CA LEU A 147 -14.74 1.37 15.02
C LEU A 147 -14.79 -0.16 15.06
N VAL A 148 -15.92 -0.72 15.50
CA VAL A 148 -16.14 -2.18 15.57
C VAL A 148 -15.98 -2.81 14.18
N ASP A 149 -16.65 -2.23 13.18
CA ASP A 149 -16.63 -2.71 11.80
C ASP A 149 -15.65 -1.91 10.92
N ALA A 150 -14.50 -1.54 11.50
CA ALA A 150 -13.46 -0.83 10.75
C ALA A 150 -13.02 -1.61 9.50
N PRO A 151 -12.82 -0.94 8.34
CA PRO A 151 -12.24 -1.56 7.16
C PRO A 151 -10.84 -2.12 7.44
N PHE A 152 -10.43 -3.15 6.69
CA PHE A 152 -9.17 -3.86 6.88
C PHE A 152 -7.96 -2.94 7.08
N LYS A 153 -7.76 -1.94 6.21
CA LYS A 153 -6.61 -1.03 6.31
C LYS A 153 -6.67 -0.08 7.51
N LEU A 154 -7.87 0.21 8.05
CA LEU A 154 -8.01 0.99 9.28
C LEU A 154 -7.69 0.13 10.50
N LYS A 155 -8.15 -1.13 10.52
CA LYS A 155 -7.75 -2.13 11.53
C LYS A 155 -6.22 -2.31 11.56
N LEU A 156 -5.59 -2.37 10.40
CA LEU A 156 -4.13 -2.39 10.26
C LEU A 156 -3.45 -1.18 10.94
N THR A 157 -4.10 -0.02 10.88
CA THR A 157 -3.60 1.20 11.51
C THR A 157 -3.75 1.14 13.02
N TYR A 158 -4.87 0.62 13.54
CA TYR A 158 -5.04 0.39 14.97
C TYR A 158 -3.94 -0.54 15.51
N GLU A 159 -3.74 -1.70 14.88
CA GLU A 159 -2.67 -2.64 15.22
C GLU A 159 -1.30 -1.97 15.18
N GLY A 160 -1.04 -1.16 14.15
CA GLY A 160 0.23 -0.45 14.00
C GLY A 160 0.49 0.52 15.13
N VAL A 161 -0.48 1.35 15.48
CA VAL A 161 -0.37 2.30 16.59
C VAL A 161 -0.16 1.56 17.91
N ASP A 162 -0.94 0.52 18.17
CA ASP A 162 -0.85 -0.25 19.42
C ASP A 162 0.51 -0.95 19.55
N HIS A 163 1.01 -1.55 18.46
CA HIS A 163 2.36 -2.13 18.38
C HIS A 163 3.43 -1.08 18.65
N TRP A 164 3.39 0.04 17.93
CA TRP A 164 4.38 1.10 18.07
C TRP A 164 4.45 1.60 19.52
N TYR A 165 3.30 1.90 20.15
CA TYR A 165 3.27 2.31 21.55
C TYR A 165 3.74 1.21 22.51
N ALA A 166 3.40 -0.06 22.28
CA ALA A 166 3.88 -1.17 23.08
C ALA A 166 5.41 -1.30 23.03
N ARG A 167 6.02 -1.10 21.86
CA ARG A 167 7.48 -1.11 21.67
C ARG A 167 8.14 0.09 22.33
N ARG A 168 7.59 1.30 22.15
CA ARG A 168 8.10 2.53 22.79
C ARG A 168 8.05 2.49 24.30
N ARG A 169 6.99 1.93 24.90
CA ARG A 169 6.92 1.72 26.37
C ARG A 169 8.07 0.85 26.90
N LYS A 170 8.60 -0.05 26.07
CA LYS A 170 9.76 -0.91 26.38
C LYS A 170 11.09 -0.31 25.92
N LYS A 171 11.10 0.93 25.41
CA LYS A 171 12.27 1.58 24.79
C LYS A 171 12.85 0.79 23.60
N LEU A 172 12.00 0.07 22.88
CA LEU A 172 12.36 -0.71 21.70
C LEU A 172 11.88 -0.02 20.41
N CYS A 173 12.57 -0.32 19.30
CA CYS A 173 12.10 0.02 17.96
C CYS A 173 10.93 -0.89 17.56
N TRP A 174 10.09 -0.43 16.64
CA TRP A 174 9.07 -1.26 16.02
C TRP A 174 9.71 -2.37 15.17
N GLU A 175 9.02 -3.50 15.04
CA GLU A 175 9.48 -4.63 14.24
C GLU A 175 8.78 -4.67 12.86
N PRO A 176 9.52 -4.94 11.77
CA PRO A 176 8.92 -5.19 10.47
C PRO A 176 8.15 -6.52 10.48
N ARG A 177 7.20 -6.67 9.56
CA ARG A 177 6.47 -7.93 9.35
C ARG A 177 6.30 -8.20 7.86
N TYR A 178 6.02 -9.45 7.51
CA TYR A 178 5.76 -9.88 6.13
C TYR A 178 4.37 -9.45 5.64
N ASP A 179 4.21 -9.29 4.32
CA ASP A 179 2.91 -9.01 3.70
C ASP A 179 2.03 -10.25 3.75
N GLU A 180 1.10 -10.24 4.70
CA GLU A 180 0.14 -11.32 4.94
C GLU A 180 -0.78 -11.60 3.74
N THR A 181 -1.09 -10.58 2.95
CA THR A 181 -1.88 -10.70 1.72
C THR A 181 -1.15 -11.58 0.72
N ILE A 182 0.11 -11.23 0.45
CA ILE A 182 0.94 -11.97 -0.50
C ILE A 182 1.25 -13.36 0.05
N ARG A 183 1.48 -13.48 1.37
CA ARG A 183 1.68 -14.77 2.03
C ARG A 183 0.50 -15.71 1.85
N ALA A 184 -0.73 -15.22 2.08
CA ALA A 184 -1.95 -16.01 1.93
C ALA A 184 -2.16 -16.43 0.47
N GLN A 185 -1.98 -15.50 -0.48
CA GLN A 185 -2.07 -15.79 -1.92
C GLN A 185 -1.02 -16.81 -2.37
N ALA A 186 0.23 -16.66 -1.92
CA ALA A 186 1.31 -17.60 -2.21
C ALA A 186 1.05 -19.00 -1.64
N SER A 187 0.50 -19.08 -0.42
CA SER A 187 0.11 -20.36 0.20
C SER A 187 -0.99 -21.04 -0.61
N ALA A 188 -2.06 -20.31 -0.93
CA ALA A 188 -3.18 -20.82 -1.71
C ALA A 188 -2.73 -21.29 -3.09
N PHE A 189 -1.87 -20.52 -3.76
CA PHE A 189 -1.30 -20.89 -5.05
C PHE A 189 -0.51 -22.20 -5.02
N ARG A 190 0.31 -22.42 -3.99
CA ARG A 190 1.08 -23.67 -3.86
C ARG A 190 0.18 -24.89 -3.71
N GLU A 191 -0.96 -24.74 -3.04
CA GLU A 191 -1.97 -25.79 -2.94
C GLU A 191 -2.68 -26.02 -4.29
N LEU A 192 -3.04 -24.94 -5.00
CA LEU A 192 -3.63 -25.02 -6.34
C LEU A 192 -2.72 -25.74 -7.35
N LEU A 193 -1.41 -25.48 -7.31
CA LEU A 193 -0.43 -26.14 -8.19
C LEU A 193 -0.38 -27.66 -8.05
N ILE A 194 -0.71 -28.19 -6.86
CA ILE A 194 -0.74 -29.64 -6.61
C ILE A 194 -2.17 -30.20 -6.68
N GLY A 195 -3.10 -29.46 -7.31
CA GLY A 195 -4.49 -29.87 -7.50
C GLY A 195 -5.35 -29.84 -6.25
N LYS A 196 -4.90 -29.20 -5.16
CA LYS A 196 -5.73 -29.00 -3.96
C LYS A 196 -6.60 -27.77 -4.10
N ARG A 197 -7.74 -27.78 -3.40
CA ARG A 197 -8.59 -26.61 -3.22
C ARG A 197 -8.23 -25.93 -1.89
N PRO A 198 -7.46 -24.84 -1.88
CA PRO A 198 -7.09 -24.17 -0.64
C PRO A 198 -8.30 -23.49 0.01
N ASN A 199 -8.26 -23.41 1.33
CA ASN A 199 -9.19 -22.60 2.11
C ASN A 199 -8.77 -21.12 2.08
N PHE A 200 -8.90 -20.49 0.92
CA PHE A 200 -8.60 -19.08 0.73
C PHE A 200 -9.86 -18.23 0.87
N THR A 201 -9.85 -17.27 1.79
CA THR A 201 -10.93 -16.28 1.95
C THR A 201 -10.39 -14.90 1.65
N PRO A 202 -10.93 -14.18 0.64
CA PRO A 202 -10.45 -12.85 0.31
C PRO A 202 -10.92 -11.84 1.38
N LEU A 203 -9.99 -11.09 1.97
CA LEU A 203 -10.25 -10.24 3.14
C LEU A 203 -10.21 -8.74 2.81
N GLN A 204 -9.46 -8.36 1.78
CA GLN A 204 -9.24 -6.96 1.43
C GLN A 204 -9.23 -6.74 -0.11
N PRO A 205 -9.33 -5.48 -0.58
CA PRO A 205 -9.39 -5.18 -2.01
C PRO A 205 -8.22 -5.76 -2.82
N GLU A 206 -7.03 -5.83 -2.24
CA GLU A 206 -5.83 -6.39 -2.89
C GLU A 206 -5.89 -7.91 -3.14
N ASP A 207 -6.84 -8.62 -2.52
CA ASP A 207 -7.10 -10.04 -2.79
C ASP A 207 -7.92 -10.25 -4.06
N TYR A 208 -8.66 -9.23 -4.53
CA TYR A 208 -9.66 -9.39 -5.57
C TYR A 208 -9.13 -10.06 -6.84
N CYS A 209 -8.00 -9.61 -7.39
CA CYS A 209 -7.50 -10.14 -8.67
C CYS A 209 -7.19 -11.64 -8.57
N PHE A 210 -6.51 -12.05 -7.50
CA PHE A 210 -6.21 -13.46 -7.24
C PHE A 210 -7.48 -14.26 -6.97
N ALA A 211 -8.33 -13.76 -6.08
CA ALA A 211 -9.58 -14.41 -5.71
C ALA A 211 -10.49 -14.63 -6.91
N ARG A 212 -10.57 -13.64 -7.80
CA ARG A 212 -11.45 -13.64 -8.97
C ARG A 212 -11.01 -14.65 -10.02
N VAL A 213 -9.72 -14.72 -10.35
CA VAL A 213 -9.24 -15.65 -11.40
C VAL A 213 -9.32 -17.12 -11.00
N PHE A 214 -9.43 -17.40 -9.70
CA PHE A 214 -9.62 -18.75 -9.14
C PHE A 214 -11.03 -18.95 -8.55
N ASP A 215 -11.99 -18.07 -8.88
CA ASP A 215 -13.41 -18.18 -8.51
C ASP A 215 -13.70 -18.27 -7.00
N TYR A 216 -12.85 -17.67 -6.14
CA TYR A 216 -13.12 -17.48 -4.70
C TYR A 216 -14.09 -16.32 -4.43
N ILE A 217 -14.28 -15.43 -5.39
CA ILE A 217 -15.20 -14.30 -5.29
C ILE A 217 -15.79 -13.98 -6.66
N THR A 218 -17.06 -13.57 -6.68
CA THR A 218 -17.70 -13.05 -7.89
C THR A 218 -17.41 -11.55 -8.08
N ARG A 219 -17.56 -11.07 -9.32
CA ARG A 219 -17.44 -9.63 -9.61
C ARG A 219 -18.47 -8.80 -8.83
N SER A 220 -19.73 -9.23 -8.80
CA SER A 220 -20.82 -8.52 -8.10
C SER A 220 -20.58 -8.44 -6.60
N GLU A 221 -20.13 -9.53 -5.98
CA GLU A 221 -19.75 -9.52 -4.56
C GLU A 221 -18.58 -8.56 -4.30
N ALA A 222 -17.57 -8.56 -5.18
CA ALA A 222 -16.42 -7.66 -5.05
C ALA A 222 -16.77 -6.19 -5.26
N GLU A 223 -17.69 -5.87 -6.18
CA GLU A 223 -18.20 -4.51 -6.40
C GLU A 223 -18.95 -3.99 -5.16
N TYR A 224 -19.72 -4.86 -4.51
CA TYR A 224 -20.38 -4.54 -3.25
C TYR A 224 -19.39 -4.34 -2.10
N ARG A 225 -18.44 -5.27 -1.92
CA ARG A 225 -17.48 -5.24 -0.81
C ARG A 225 -16.43 -4.15 -0.95
N TRP A 226 -15.94 -3.90 -2.17
CA TRP A 226 -14.79 -3.04 -2.46
C TRP A 226 -15.01 -2.15 -3.70
N PRO A 227 -16.02 -1.26 -3.68
CA PRO A 227 -16.34 -0.40 -4.83
C PRO A 227 -15.16 0.49 -5.27
N SER A 228 -14.21 0.76 -4.37
CA SER A 228 -12.99 1.52 -4.67
C SER A 228 -12.10 0.92 -5.76
N LEU A 229 -12.25 -0.38 -6.08
CA LEU A 229 -11.46 -1.05 -7.12
C LEU A 229 -11.75 -0.53 -8.54
N ALA A 230 -12.88 0.16 -8.75
CA ALA A 230 -13.22 0.79 -10.03
C ALA A 230 -12.36 2.03 -10.36
N GLY A 231 -11.85 2.72 -9.35
CA GLY A 231 -11.15 4.01 -9.51
C GLY A 231 -9.69 4.01 -9.02
N HIS A 232 -9.06 2.85 -8.88
CA HIS A 232 -7.81 2.71 -8.16
C HIS A 232 -6.55 3.04 -9.01
N GLU A 233 -5.93 2.03 -9.61
CA GLU A 233 -4.82 2.16 -10.57
C GLU A 233 -5.33 1.98 -12.00
N SER A 234 -6.26 1.06 -12.15
CA SER A 234 -7.19 0.87 -13.25
C SER A 234 -8.59 0.62 -12.69
N ASN A 235 -9.57 0.42 -13.57
CA ASN A 235 -10.78 -0.29 -13.18
C ASN A 235 -10.46 -1.78 -13.08
N ARG A 236 -10.12 -2.25 -11.88
CA ARG A 236 -9.66 -3.65 -11.69
C ARG A 236 -10.75 -4.67 -12.01
N PHE A 237 -12.02 -4.29 -11.93
CA PHE A 237 -13.13 -5.17 -12.31
C PHE A 237 -13.08 -5.50 -13.80
N GLU A 238 -12.87 -4.50 -14.65
CA GLU A 238 -12.77 -4.68 -16.10
C GLU A 238 -11.42 -5.28 -16.50
N GLU A 239 -10.34 -4.82 -15.89
CA GLU A 239 -8.97 -5.17 -16.25
C GLU A 239 -8.68 -6.67 -16.02
N VAL A 240 -9.18 -7.25 -14.91
CA VAL A 240 -9.02 -8.69 -14.62
C VAL A 240 -9.75 -9.54 -15.66
N GLU A 241 -11.01 -9.22 -15.99
CA GLU A 241 -11.80 -9.99 -16.96
C GLU A 241 -11.16 -9.94 -18.34
N LYS A 242 -10.72 -8.75 -18.76
CA LYS A 242 -10.03 -8.55 -20.03
C LYS A 242 -8.74 -9.34 -20.11
N ALA A 243 -7.90 -9.27 -19.06
CA ALA A 243 -6.63 -9.98 -19.01
C ALA A 243 -6.82 -11.50 -18.98
N LEU A 244 -7.83 -12.00 -18.26
CA LEU A 244 -8.17 -13.42 -18.23
C LEU A 244 -8.67 -13.90 -19.60
N GLY A 245 -9.50 -13.11 -20.28
CA GLY A 245 -9.95 -13.39 -21.64
C GLY A 245 -8.78 -13.48 -22.63
N TRP A 246 -7.83 -12.54 -22.58
CA TRP A 246 -6.62 -12.59 -23.41
C TRP A 246 -5.77 -13.82 -23.14
N ALA A 247 -5.51 -14.13 -21.86
CA ALA A 247 -4.74 -15.31 -21.48
C ALA A 247 -5.38 -16.61 -21.98
N LYS A 248 -6.71 -16.76 -21.83
CA LYS A 248 -7.47 -17.91 -22.34
C LYS A 248 -7.41 -18.04 -23.87
N ALA A 249 -7.33 -16.92 -24.58
CA ALA A 249 -7.21 -16.89 -26.03
C ALA A 249 -5.76 -17.01 -26.54
N GLY A 250 -4.77 -17.18 -25.67
CA GLY A 250 -3.35 -17.21 -26.04
C GLY A 250 -2.79 -15.86 -26.53
N LEU A 251 -3.51 -14.77 -26.23
CA LEU A 251 -3.12 -13.40 -26.58
C LEU A 251 -2.24 -12.78 -25.50
N THR A 252 -1.41 -11.82 -25.91
CA THR A 252 -0.55 -11.08 -24.97
C THR A 252 -1.38 -10.21 -24.03
N VAL A 253 -1.18 -10.39 -22.72
CA VAL A 253 -1.76 -9.57 -21.66
C VAL A 253 -1.01 -8.24 -21.58
N THR A 254 -1.72 -7.14 -21.84
CA THR A 254 -1.16 -5.77 -21.91
C THR A 254 -1.43 -4.93 -20.65
N SER A 255 -1.94 -5.55 -19.59
CA SER A 255 -2.25 -4.86 -18.34
C SER A 255 -1.01 -4.26 -17.69
N LYS A 256 -1.15 -3.06 -17.14
CA LYS A 256 -0.13 -2.37 -16.34
C LYS A 256 -0.40 -2.45 -14.84
N ASP A 257 -1.50 -3.10 -14.42
CA ASP A 257 -1.81 -3.29 -13.00
C ASP A 257 -1.08 -4.52 -12.47
N HIS A 258 -0.17 -4.27 -11.53
CA HIS A 258 0.66 -5.27 -10.87
C HIS A 258 -0.13 -6.43 -10.24
N ARG A 259 -1.32 -6.20 -9.68
CA ARG A 259 -2.14 -7.26 -9.09
C ARG A 259 -2.84 -8.11 -10.14
N VAL A 260 -3.23 -7.51 -11.26
CA VAL A 260 -3.82 -8.22 -12.40
C VAL A 260 -2.76 -9.13 -13.03
N VAL A 261 -1.59 -8.59 -13.37
CA VAL A 261 -0.50 -9.38 -13.95
C VAL A 261 -0.09 -10.53 -13.03
N GLN A 262 0.10 -10.26 -11.73
CA GLN A 262 0.41 -11.29 -10.73
C GLN A 262 -0.62 -12.43 -10.77
N ALA A 263 -1.91 -12.10 -10.68
CA ALA A 263 -2.99 -13.09 -10.63
C ALA A 263 -3.07 -13.93 -11.92
N ILE A 264 -2.96 -13.29 -13.09
CA ILE A 264 -3.09 -13.97 -14.40
C ILE A 264 -1.91 -14.90 -14.66
N VAL A 265 -0.69 -14.52 -14.29
CA VAL A 265 0.48 -15.40 -14.39
C VAL A 265 0.33 -16.62 -13.48
N MET A 266 -0.13 -16.43 -12.25
CA MET A 266 -0.41 -17.52 -11.32
C MET A 266 -1.53 -18.44 -11.85
N TRP A 267 -2.59 -17.87 -12.42
CA TRP A 267 -3.66 -18.63 -13.06
C TRP A 267 -3.13 -19.51 -14.21
N GLY A 268 -2.32 -18.93 -15.11
CA GLY A 268 -1.71 -19.67 -16.22
C GLY A 268 -0.87 -20.85 -15.74
N ALA A 269 -0.09 -20.66 -14.68
CA ALA A 269 0.72 -21.71 -14.08
C ALA A 269 -0.10 -22.92 -13.60
N VAL A 270 -1.21 -22.67 -12.89
CA VAL A 270 -2.12 -23.71 -12.39
C VAL A 270 -2.84 -24.43 -13.53
N HIS A 271 -3.20 -23.72 -14.59
CA HIS A 271 -3.96 -24.28 -15.72
C HIS A 271 -3.08 -24.78 -16.88
N HIS A 272 -1.76 -24.78 -16.71
CA HIS A 272 -0.79 -25.14 -17.76
C HIS A 272 -0.96 -24.33 -19.06
N VAL A 273 -1.29 -23.05 -18.93
CA VAL A 273 -1.41 -22.09 -20.04
C VAL A 273 -0.16 -21.21 -20.07
N ASP A 274 0.50 -21.13 -21.21
CA ASP A 274 1.62 -20.21 -21.44
C ASP A 274 1.10 -18.77 -21.59
N VAL A 275 1.21 -17.99 -20.51
CA VAL A 275 0.70 -16.62 -20.45
C VAL A 275 1.78 -15.65 -20.90
N LYS A 276 1.54 -15.00 -22.04
CA LYS A 276 2.40 -13.92 -22.56
C LYS A 276 2.03 -12.59 -21.91
N VAL A 277 2.96 -11.94 -21.25
CA VAL A 277 2.73 -10.65 -20.56
C VAL A 277 3.62 -9.57 -21.17
N GLN A 278 3.05 -8.42 -21.53
CA GLN A 278 3.82 -7.31 -22.11
C GLN A 278 4.68 -6.57 -21.07
N TYR A 279 4.21 -6.49 -19.82
CA TYR A 279 4.85 -5.70 -18.75
C TYR A 279 5.07 -6.52 -17.48
N PRO A 280 5.87 -7.61 -17.50
CA PRO A 280 6.02 -8.50 -16.34
C PRO A 280 6.63 -7.80 -15.11
N HIS A 281 7.50 -6.80 -15.34
CA HIS A 281 8.18 -6.05 -14.28
C HIS A 281 7.23 -5.26 -13.37
N VAL A 282 5.98 -5.00 -13.77
CA VAL A 282 5.04 -4.20 -12.96
C VAL A 282 4.70 -4.87 -11.63
N VAL A 283 4.80 -6.20 -11.53
CA VAL A 283 4.56 -6.95 -10.29
C VAL A 283 5.54 -6.56 -9.17
N SER A 284 6.74 -6.10 -9.53
CA SER A 284 7.76 -5.66 -8.56
C SER A 284 7.30 -4.52 -7.64
N LYS A 285 6.26 -3.78 -8.04
CA LYS A 285 5.62 -2.75 -7.22
C LYS A 285 5.10 -3.28 -5.88
N SER A 286 4.62 -4.53 -5.83
CA SER A 286 4.17 -5.19 -4.59
C SER A 286 4.99 -6.39 -4.21
N TRP A 287 5.54 -7.12 -5.18
CA TRP A 287 6.27 -8.37 -4.95
C TRP A 287 7.53 -8.42 -5.84
N PRO A 288 8.62 -7.75 -5.43
CA PRO A 288 9.88 -7.71 -6.19
C PRO A 288 10.43 -9.08 -6.55
N GLU A 289 10.31 -10.04 -5.63
CA GLU A 289 10.83 -11.40 -5.78
C GLU A 289 9.83 -12.37 -6.42
N PHE A 290 8.75 -11.85 -7.04
CA PHE A 290 7.74 -12.67 -7.70
C PHE A 290 8.31 -13.57 -8.82
N PRO A 291 9.22 -13.10 -9.70
CA PRO A 291 9.81 -13.97 -10.71
C PRO A 291 10.54 -15.17 -10.11
N GLN A 292 11.32 -14.97 -9.04
CA GLN A 292 12.04 -16.03 -8.33
C GLN A 292 11.08 -17.01 -7.67
N PHE A 293 10.00 -16.49 -7.07
CA PHE A 293 8.94 -17.34 -6.51
C PHE A 293 8.31 -18.23 -7.60
N MET A 294 7.96 -17.66 -8.75
CA MET A 294 7.35 -18.43 -9.83
C MET A 294 8.33 -19.44 -10.45
N GLN A 295 9.61 -19.09 -10.59
CA GLN A 295 10.63 -20.02 -11.08
C GLN A 295 10.81 -21.24 -10.16
N GLU A 296 10.78 -21.03 -8.83
CA GLU A 296 10.92 -22.12 -7.85
C GLU A 296 9.70 -23.04 -7.80
N TYR A 297 8.48 -22.48 -7.86
CA TYR A 297 7.25 -23.25 -7.62
C TYR A 297 6.49 -23.63 -8.90
N ALA A 298 6.78 -23.00 -10.03
CA ALA A 298 6.12 -23.22 -11.32
C ALA A 298 7.15 -23.12 -12.46
N SER A 299 8.13 -24.03 -12.47
CA SER A 299 9.30 -23.99 -13.37
C SER A 299 8.96 -24.05 -14.86
N HIS A 300 7.73 -24.40 -15.24
CA HIS A 300 7.23 -24.35 -16.61
C HIS A 300 6.82 -22.95 -17.08
N VAL A 301 6.77 -21.96 -16.17
CA VAL A 301 6.44 -20.57 -16.49
C VAL A 301 7.73 -19.83 -16.89
N SER A 302 7.81 -19.37 -18.14
CA SER A 302 8.91 -18.54 -18.62
C SER A 302 8.58 -17.05 -18.48
N PHE A 303 9.42 -16.29 -17.78
CA PHE A 303 9.40 -14.83 -17.81
C PHE A 303 10.36 -14.36 -18.90
N ALA A 304 9.84 -14.10 -20.10
CA ALA A 304 10.57 -13.39 -21.16
C ALA A 304 10.24 -11.89 -21.13
#